data_AF-A0A2D0R4U2-F1
#
_entry.id   AF-A0A2D0R4U2-F1
#
_cell.length_a   1.000
_cell.length_b   1.000
_cell.length_c   1.000
_cell.angle_alpha   90.00
_cell.angle_beta   90.00
_cell.angle_gamma   90.00
#
_symmetry.space_group_name_H-M   'P 1'
#
loop_
_entity.id
_entity.type
_entity.pdbx_description
1 polymer ?
#
loop_
_entity_poly.entity_id
_entity_poly.type
_entity_poly.pdbx_seq_one_letter_code
_entity_poly.pdbx_strand_id
1 'polypeptide(L)'
;MTSALGRRLVACLLNISEARERDVVEKVAQAAISHQHGGRRKGVTVLNIFSDHDYNRSVLTIVAGIELIGEVVLSASERAFSLIDMTVHEGIHPCMGAVDLVPFYPLGEEVSLEDCGKEARAVGTALTERVPGTSAFFFSWADIPLHRGLAHRRKELGWFRKGSNTATVRPDVGPPPIRRYGLTGIGASPYVMNCNVTIDTQDVSLGRDVAAAIRESSPGGIPGVQVMALPHEGTVEIACNVESVPAPAVGGESWPAFRVGEQKFCHAPASLITTRVAELARCQGVTTQGAALVGFTPLECKRLAERALSQDIGEFWKELHGVRM
;
A
#
# COMPACT_ATOMS: atom_id res chain seq x y z
N MET A 1 -14.08 23.56 -3.40
CA MET A 1 -15.19 22.61 -3.40
C MET A 1 -14.74 21.38 -4.16
N THR A 2 -14.95 20.16 -3.63
CA THR A 2 -14.65 18.90 -4.33
C THR A 2 -15.45 18.82 -5.63
N SER A 3 -14.79 18.47 -6.73
CA SER A 3 -15.46 18.26 -8.02
C SER A 3 -16.43 17.06 -7.92
N ALA A 4 -17.46 16.99 -8.77
CA ALA A 4 -18.36 15.83 -8.80
C ALA A 4 -17.58 14.51 -9.00
N LEU A 5 -16.51 14.55 -9.79
CA LEU A 5 -15.58 13.46 -9.98
C LEU A 5 -14.85 13.07 -8.69
N GLY A 6 -14.32 14.07 -7.96
CA GLY A 6 -13.56 13.88 -6.72
C GLY A 6 -14.35 13.22 -5.58
N ARG A 7 -15.69 13.31 -5.61
CA ARG A 7 -16.56 12.71 -4.58
C ARG A 7 -16.68 11.19 -4.67
N ARG A 8 -16.31 10.59 -5.81
CA ARG A 8 -16.44 9.15 -6.07
C ARG A 8 -15.10 8.44 -6.33
N LEU A 9 -13.99 9.08 -6.00
CA LEU A 9 -12.65 8.53 -6.25
C LEU A 9 -12.25 7.46 -5.23
N VAL A 10 -11.52 6.47 -5.73
CA VAL A 10 -10.87 5.40 -4.97
C VAL A 10 -9.42 5.32 -5.40
N ALA A 11 -8.51 5.21 -4.44
CA ALA A 11 -7.12 4.88 -4.69
C ALA A 11 -6.88 3.39 -4.46
N CYS A 12 -6.05 2.77 -5.29
CA CYS A 12 -5.39 1.52 -5.00
C CYS A 12 -3.88 1.75 -4.97
N LEU A 13 -3.23 1.41 -3.86
CA LEU A 13 -1.76 1.37 -3.79
C LEU A 13 -1.34 -0.06 -4.11
N LEU A 14 -1.26 -0.39 -5.40
CA LEU A 14 -0.93 -1.73 -5.87
C LEU A 14 0.53 -2.05 -5.55
N ASN A 15 0.78 -3.09 -4.78
CA ASN A 15 2.13 -3.52 -4.40
C ASN A 15 2.54 -4.70 -5.26
N ILE A 16 3.68 -4.58 -5.94
CA ILE A 16 4.27 -5.66 -6.75
C ILE A 16 5.70 -5.96 -6.30
N SER A 17 6.10 -7.22 -6.42
CA SER A 17 7.41 -7.73 -6.00
C SER A 17 8.45 -7.62 -7.12
N GLU A 18 8.60 -6.41 -7.65
CA GLU A 18 9.58 -6.03 -8.66
C GLU A 18 9.89 -4.53 -8.52
N ALA A 19 11.17 -4.15 -8.53
CA ALA A 19 11.62 -2.76 -8.56
C ALA A 19 12.94 -2.53 -9.32
N ARG A 20 13.65 -3.60 -9.69
CA ARG A 20 14.96 -3.53 -10.36
C ARG A 20 14.80 -3.42 -11.87
N GLU A 21 13.79 -4.07 -12.42
CA GLU A 21 13.41 -3.96 -13.82
C GLU A 21 12.34 -2.89 -14.03
N ARG A 22 12.79 -1.64 -14.22
CA ARG A 22 11.91 -0.48 -14.45
C ARG A 22 10.87 -0.72 -15.55
N ASP A 23 11.28 -1.35 -16.65
CA ASP A 23 10.39 -1.66 -17.79
C ASP A 23 9.24 -2.59 -17.38
N VAL A 24 9.47 -3.52 -16.46
CA VAL A 24 8.41 -4.41 -15.93
C VAL A 24 7.39 -3.59 -15.14
N VAL A 25 7.86 -2.74 -14.23
CA VAL A 25 7.03 -1.89 -13.39
C VAL A 25 6.20 -0.91 -14.24
N GLU A 26 6.81 -0.26 -15.22
CA GLU A 26 6.11 0.66 -16.13
C GLU A 26 5.09 -0.06 -17.02
N LYS A 27 5.36 -1.29 -17.48
CA LYS A 27 4.38 -2.10 -18.22
C LYS A 27 3.16 -2.43 -17.36
N VAL A 28 3.33 -2.68 -16.06
CA VAL A 28 2.22 -2.89 -15.12
C VAL A 28 1.40 -1.61 -14.96
N ALA A 29 2.05 -0.45 -14.77
CA ALA A 29 1.37 0.85 -14.70
C ALA A 29 0.61 1.17 -16.00
N GLN A 30 1.21 0.89 -17.16
CA GLN A 30 0.59 1.11 -18.47
C GLN A 30 -0.69 0.27 -18.65
N ALA A 31 -0.70 -0.96 -18.13
CA ALA A 31 -1.86 -1.85 -18.21
C ALA A 31 -3.06 -1.30 -17.42
N ALA A 32 -2.85 -0.54 -16.35
CA ALA A 32 -3.92 0.14 -15.61
C ALA A 32 -4.66 1.17 -16.48
N ILE A 33 -3.93 1.88 -17.34
CA ILE A 33 -4.45 3.03 -18.12
C ILE A 33 -4.73 2.71 -19.59
N SER A 34 -4.62 1.45 -20.00
CA SER A 34 -4.83 1.02 -21.39
C SER A 34 -5.99 0.04 -21.49
N HIS A 35 -6.68 0.02 -22.63
CA HIS A 35 -7.60 -1.06 -22.97
C HIS A 35 -6.83 -2.26 -23.52
N GLN A 36 -7.36 -3.48 -23.32
CA GLN A 36 -6.76 -4.71 -23.85
C GLN A 36 -6.57 -4.68 -25.38
N HIS A 37 -7.46 -4.00 -26.11
CA HIS A 37 -7.44 -3.88 -27.57
C HIS A 37 -6.66 -2.65 -28.07
N GLY A 38 -5.93 -1.96 -27.19
CA GLY A 38 -5.24 -0.71 -27.47
C GLY A 38 -6.08 0.53 -27.20
N GLY A 39 -5.40 1.68 -27.10
CA GLY A 39 -6.02 2.95 -26.70
C GLY A 39 -6.03 3.17 -25.19
N ARG A 40 -6.14 4.44 -24.80
CA ARG A 40 -6.08 4.86 -23.40
C ARG A 40 -7.45 4.83 -22.74
N ARG A 41 -7.52 4.25 -21.55
CA ARG A 41 -8.69 4.28 -20.68
C ARG A 41 -8.84 5.68 -20.07
N LYS A 42 -10.02 6.27 -20.20
CA LYS A 42 -10.35 7.57 -19.57
C LYS A 42 -10.82 7.36 -18.13
N GLY A 43 -10.72 8.40 -17.31
CA GLY A 43 -11.21 8.37 -15.92
C GLY A 43 -10.32 7.58 -14.94
N VAL A 44 -9.08 7.27 -15.36
CA VAL A 44 -8.06 6.61 -14.55
C VAL A 44 -6.75 7.38 -14.65
N THR A 45 -5.98 7.39 -13.56
CA THR A 45 -4.62 7.91 -13.53
C THR A 45 -3.76 7.04 -12.64
N VAL A 46 -2.49 6.84 -13.03
CA VAL A 46 -1.47 6.36 -12.11
C VAL A 46 -0.70 7.58 -11.65
N LEU A 47 -0.88 7.94 -10.38
CA LEU A 47 -0.30 9.15 -9.82
C LEU A 47 1.18 9.00 -9.54
N ASN A 48 1.61 7.84 -9.05
CA ASN A 48 2.98 7.61 -8.62
C ASN A 48 3.38 6.16 -8.87
N ILE A 49 4.68 5.98 -9.10
CA ILE A 49 5.37 4.70 -9.03
C ILE A 49 6.52 4.91 -8.05
N PHE A 50 6.40 4.34 -6.86
CA PHE A 50 7.52 4.24 -5.93
C PHE A 50 8.17 2.87 -6.13
N SER A 51 9.48 2.83 -6.33
CA SER A 51 10.25 1.61 -6.54
C SER A 51 11.47 1.63 -5.66
N ASP A 52 11.64 0.61 -4.82
CA ASP A 52 12.78 0.48 -3.92
C ASP A 52 13.61 -0.74 -4.30
N HIS A 53 14.88 -0.50 -4.64
CA HIS A 53 15.78 -1.52 -5.20
C HIS A 53 16.17 -2.60 -4.17
N ASP A 54 16.40 -2.21 -2.92
CA ASP A 54 16.79 -3.13 -1.84
C ASP A 54 15.59 -3.99 -1.43
N TYR A 55 14.41 -3.36 -1.30
CA TYR A 55 13.15 -4.04 -1.03
C TYR A 55 12.72 -4.94 -2.19
N ASN A 56 13.20 -4.64 -3.39
CA ASN A 56 12.73 -5.20 -4.65
C ASN A 56 11.20 -5.13 -4.77
N ARG A 57 10.62 -3.99 -4.38
CA ARG A 57 9.18 -3.80 -4.28
C ARG A 57 8.78 -2.45 -4.84
N SER A 58 7.72 -2.45 -5.64
CA SER A 58 7.12 -1.23 -6.15
C SER A 58 5.69 -1.04 -5.65
N VAL A 59 5.32 0.21 -5.43
CA VAL A 59 3.97 0.65 -5.06
C VAL A 59 3.46 1.62 -6.12
N LEU A 60 2.43 1.21 -6.84
CA LEU A 60 1.76 2.02 -7.86
C LEU A 60 0.52 2.66 -7.25
N THR A 61 0.45 3.99 -7.23
CA THR A 61 -0.74 4.72 -6.76
C THR A 61 -1.70 4.92 -7.92
N ILE A 62 -2.67 4.01 -8.06
CA ILE A 62 -3.68 4.01 -9.11
C ILE A 62 -4.95 4.67 -8.57
N VAL A 63 -5.53 5.63 -9.30
CA VAL A 63 -6.76 6.32 -8.87
C VAL A 63 -7.78 6.36 -10.01
N ALA A 64 -9.02 5.99 -9.69
CA ALA A 64 -10.16 6.04 -10.61
C ALA A 64 -11.48 6.20 -9.83
N GLY A 65 -12.59 6.36 -10.53
CA GLY A 65 -13.93 6.24 -9.92
C GLY A 65 -14.20 4.81 -9.42
N ILE A 66 -15.05 4.67 -8.41
CA ILE A 66 -15.41 3.35 -7.82
C ILE A 66 -15.92 2.36 -8.88
N GLU A 67 -16.60 2.82 -9.94
CA GLU A 67 -17.13 1.97 -11.01
C GLU A 67 -16.04 1.44 -11.97
N LEU A 68 -14.84 2.02 -11.95
CA LEU A 68 -13.76 1.71 -12.89
C LEU A 68 -12.54 1.06 -12.21
N ILE A 69 -12.33 1.34 -10.92
CA ILE A 69 -11.08 1.01 -10.23
C ILE A 69 -10.77 -0.49 -10.24
N GLY A 70 -11.76 -1.38 -10.11
CA GLY A 70 -11.50 -2.81 -10.10
C GLY A 70 -10.98 -3.35 -11.41
N GLU A 71 -11.58 -2.99 -12.54
CA GLU A 71 -11.13 -3.42 -13.88
C GLU A 71 -9.72 -2.88 -14.22
N VAL A 72 -9.41 -1.66 -13.77
CA VAL A 72 -8.09 -1.04 -13.91
C VAL A 72 -7.04 -1.83 -13.12
N VAL A 73 -7.32 -2.11 -11.84
CA VAL A 73 -6.41 -2.81 -10.94
C VAL A 73 -6.24 -4.27 -11.35
N LEU A 74 -7.30 -4.89 -11.85
CA LEU A 74 -7.29 -6.23 -12.43
C LEU A 74 -6.40 -6.29 -13.67
N SER A 75 -6.52 -5.34 -14.59
CA SER A 75 -5.65 -5.23 -15.78
C SER A 75 -4.17 -5.10 -15.42
N ALA A 76 -3.85 -4.27 -14.42
CA ALA A 76 -2.49 -4.13 -13.91
C ALA A 76 -1.98 -5.43 -13.25
N SER A 77 -2.83 -6.08 -12.45
CA SER A 77 -2.49 -7.33 -11.74
C SER A 77 -2.24 -8.49 -12.72
N GLU A 78 -3.10 -8.66 -13.73
CA GLU A 78 -2.91 -9.62 -14.82
C GLU A 78 -1.55 -9.42 -15.51
N ARG A 79 -1.21 -8.15 -15.79
CA ARG A 79 0.08 -7.82 -16.39
C ARG A 79 1.25 -8.16 -15.48
N ALA A 80 1.16 -7.86 -14.18
CA ALA A 80 2.18 -8.19 -13.20
C ALA A 80 2.41 -9.71 -13.11
N PHE A 81 1.36 -10.52 -13.02
CA PHE A 81 1.50 -11.99 -13.01
C PHE A 81 2.08 -12.56 -14.31
N SER A 82 1.91 -11.87 -15.44
CA SER A 82 2.54 -12.30 -16.70
C SER A 82 4.05 -12.02 -16.76
N LEU A 83 4.55 -11.11 -15.94
CA LEU A 83 5.93 -10.60 -16.00
C LEU A 83 6.80 -11.01 -14.81
N ILE A 84 6.21 -11.17 -13.63
CA ILE A 84 6.94 -11.37 -12.37
C ILE A 84 6.87 -12.84 -11.97
N ASP A 85 8.03 -13.45 -11.74
CA ASP A 85 8.16 -14.82 -11.27
C ASP A 85 8.76 -14.85 -9.85
N MET A 86 7.93 -15.20 -8.87
CA MET A 86 8.34 -15.29 -7.47
C MET A 86 9.32 -16.43 -7.17
N THR A 87 9.58 -17.35 -8.12
CA THR A 87 10.58 -18.42 -7.92
C THR A 87 12.02 -17.91 -7.94
N VAL A 88 12.26 -16.73 -8.52
CA VAL A 88 13.57 -16.08 -8.61
C VAL A 88 13.61 -14.73 -7.88
N HIS A 89 12.50 -14.34 -7.24
CA HIS A 89 12.42 -13.06 -6.54
C HIS A 89 13.27 -13.08 -5.27
N GLU A 90 14.13 -12.07 -5.14
CA GLU A 90 14.93 -11.81 -3.95
C GLU A 90 14.86 -10.32 -3.57
N GLY A 91 14.45 -10.03 -2.35
CA GLY A 91 14.32 -8.68 -1.79
C GLY A 91 14.31 -8.75 -0.25
N ILE A 92 14.66 -7.64 0.41
CA ILE A 92 14.74 -7.62 1.88
C ILE A 92 13.38 -7.37 2.55
N HIS A 93 12.42 -6.81 1.81
CA HIS A 93 11.09 -6.53 2.34
C HIS A 93 10.23 -7.80 2.32
N PRO A 94 9.53 -8.15 3.42
CA PRO A 94 8.66 -9.32 3.43
C PRO A 94 7.54 -9.24 2.39
N CYS A 95 7.45 -10.23 1.50
CA CYS A 95 6.39 -10.39 0.50
C CYS A 95 5.97 -11.87 0.41
N MET A 96 4.76 -12.12 -0.10
CA MET A 96 4.31 -13.49 -0.40
C MET A 96 3.80 -13.66 -1.83
N GLY A 97 3.69 -12.61 -2.64
CA GLY A 97 3.15 -12.71 -4.00
C GLY A 97 3.78 -11.75 -5.00
N ALA A 98 3.69 -12.10 -6.29
CA ALA A 98 4.10 -11.26 -7.41
C ALA A 98 3.32 -9.94 -7.42
N VAL A 99 1.99 -10.06 -7.29
CA VAL A 99 1.11 -9.00 -6.79
C VAL A 99 0.92 -9.26 -5.31
N ASP A 100 1.57 -8.46 -4.47
CA ASP A 100 1.66 -8.71 -3.04
C ASP A 100 0.42 -8.21 -2.30
N LEU A 101 0.02 -6.95 -2.56
CA LEU A 101 -1.15 -6.32 -1.96
C LEU A 101 -1.94 -5.50 -2.97
N VAL A 102 -3.27 -5.58 -2.84
CA VAL A 102 -4.26 -4.80 -3.58
C VAL A 102 -5.24 -4.14 -2.60
N PRO A 103 -4.80 -3.09 -1.88
CA PRO A 103 -5.67 -2.33 -0.99
C PRO A 103 -6.47 -1.29 -1.76
N PHE A 104 -7.76 -1.14 -1.44
CA PHE A 104 -8.64 -0.09 -1.94
C PHE A 104 -8.93 0.92 -0.83
N TYR A 105 -8.75 2.20 -1.14
CA TYR A 105 -8.96 3.32 -0.22
C TYR A 105 -9.95 4.32 -0.80
N PRO A 106 -11.10 4.55 -0.15
CA PRO A 106 -12.00 5.60 -0.57
C PRO A 106 -11.34 6.99 -0.35
N LEU A 107 -11.38 7.83 -1.38
CA LEU A 107 -10.93 9.23 -1.32
C LEU A 107 -12.12 10.21 -1.33
N GLY A 108 -13.19 9.81 -2.02
CA GLY A 108 -14.40 10.59 -2.18
C GLY A 108 -15.39 10.41 -1.03
N GLU A 109 -16.14 11.47 -0.70
CA GLU A 109 -17.14 11.41 0.38
C GLU A 109 -18.35 10.49 0.05
N GLU A 110 -18.58 10.16 -1.23
CA GLU A 110 -19.70 9.33 -1.70
C GLU A 110 -19.31 7.85 -1.93
N VAL A 111 -18.10 7.44 -1.50
CA VAL A 111 -17.67 6.04 -1.54
C VAL A 111 -17.51 5.53 -0.11
N SER A 112 -18.24 4.47 0.23
CA SER A 112 -18.13 3.83 1.53
C SER A 112 -17.00 2.80 1.58
N LEU A 113 -16.62 2.36 2.79
CA LEU A 113 -15.67 1.26 2.95
C LEU A 113 -16.30 -0.07 2.50
N GLU A 114 -17.62 -0.22 2.64
CA GLU A 114 -18.37 -1.35 2.13
C GLU A 114 -18.32 -1.44 0.60
N ASP A 115 -18.42 -0.31 -0.11
CA ASP A 115 -18.34 -0.29 -1.57
C ASP A 115 -16.96 -0.74 -2.04
N CYS A 116 -15.89 -0.19 -1.46
CA CYS A 116 -14.52 -0.64 -1.73
C CYS A 116 -14.32 -2.12 -1.35
N GLY A 117 -14.92 -2.59 -0.24
CA GLY A 117 -14.83 -3.99 0.19
C GLY A 117 -15.54 -4.96 -0.75
N LYS A 118 -16.67 -4.56 -1.34
CA LYS A 118 -17.34 -5.33 -2.41
C LYS A 118 -16.47 -5.41 -3.65
N GLU A 119 -15.90 -4.28 -4.09
CA GLU A 119 -15.03 -4.23 -5.26
C GLU A 119 -13.76 -5.07 -5.07
N ALA A 120 -13.14 -4.99 -3.88
CA ALA A 120 -11.98 -5.81 -3.50
C ALA A 120 -12.26 -7.31 -3.62
N ARG A 121 -13.43 -7.79 -3.15
CA ARG A 121 -13.83 -9.19 -3.32
C ARG A 121 -14.08 -9.56 -4.79
N ALA A 122 -14.75 -8.70 -5.54
CA ALA A 122 -15.01 -8.92 -6.96
C ALA A 122 -13.70 -9.05 -7.76
N VAL A 123 -12.72 -8.17 -7.49
CA VAL A 123 -11.38 -8.24 -8.06
C VAL A 123 -10.67 -9.53 -7.66
N GLY A 124 -10.75 -9.95 -6.40
CA GLY A 124 -10.16 -11.21 -5.95
C GLY A 124 -10.70 -12.43 -6.70
N THR A 125 -12.03 -12.53 -6.85
CA THR A 125 -12.66 -13.60 -7.63
C THR A 125 -12.22 -13.54 -9.10
N ALA A 126 -12.40 -12.39 -9.76
CA ALA A 126 -12.09 -12.24 -11.18
C ALA A 126 -10.60 -12.49 -11.49
N LEU A 127 -9.69 -12.08 -10.60
CA LEU A 127 -8.26 -12.33 -10.75
C LEU A 127 -7.94 -13.83 -10.80
N THR A 128 -8.51 -14.60 -9.86
CA THR A 128 -8.27 -16.06 -9.80
C THR A 128 -8.90 -16.83 -10.96
N GLU A 129 -9.98 -16.29 -11.55
CA GLU A 129 -10.60 -16.83 -12.76
C GLU A 129 -9.79 -16.52 -14.02
N ARG A 130 -9.31 -15.27 -14.16
CA ARG A 130 -8.59 -14.79 -15.36
C ARG A 130 -7.13 -15.22 -15.39
N VAL A 131 -6.51 -15.44 -14.23
CA VAL A 131 -5.11 -15.91 -14.10
C VAL A 131 -5.08 -17.22 -13.32
N PRO A 132 -5.29 -18.37 -13.98
CA PRO A 132 -5.30 -19.67 -13.32
C PRO A 132 -4.04 -19.95 -12.52
N GLY A 133 -4.22 -20.41 -11.28
CA GLY A 133 -3.13 -20.68 -10.34
C GLY A 133 -2.81 -19.53 -9.38
N THR A 134 -3.38 -18.34 -9.58
CA THR A 134 -3.29 -17.27 -8.57
C THR A 134 -4.25 -17.52 -7.42
N SER A 135 -3.95 -16.93 -6.26
CA SER A 135 -4.75 -17.09 -5.05
C SER A 135 -4.69 -15.83 -4.20
N ALA A 136 -5.75 -15.59 -3.43
CA ALA A 136 -5.83 -14.40 -2.61
C ALA A 136 -6.47 -14.67 -1.24
N PHE A 137 -6.10 -13.84 -0.27
CA PHE A 137 -6.80 -13.71 1.00
C PHE A 137 -7.36 -12.29 1.11
N PHE A 138 -8.47 -12.18 1.83
CA PHE A 138 -9.13 -10.92 2.11
C PHE A 138 -8.72 -10.37 3.47
N PHE A 139 -8.72 -9.04 3.57
CA PHE A 139 -8.54 -8.31 4.82
C PHE A 139 -9.47 -7.09 4.92
N SER A 140 -9.67 -6.63 6.15
CA SER A 140 -10.49 -5.47 6.52
C SER A 140 -11.89 -5.54 5.91
N TRP A 141 -12.35 -4.55 5.16
CA TRP A 141 -13.73 -4.52 4.62
C TRP A 141 -14.01 -5.56 3.52
N ALA A 142 -12.97 -6.27 3.05
CA ALA A 142 -13.14 -7.44 2.19
C ALA A 142 -13.31 -8.75 2.99
N ASP A 143 -12.76 -8.85 4.20
CA ASP A 143 -12.81 -10.04 5.07
C ASP A 143 -14.11 -10.09 5.87
N ILE A 144 -15.21 -10.51 5.24
CA ILE A 144 -16.53 -10.57 5.88
C ILE A 144 -16.74 -11.97 6.49
N PRO A 145 -17.33 -12.08 7.71
CA PRO A 145 -17.88 -11.01 8.55
C PRO A 145 -16.89 -10.47 9.60
N LEU A 146 -15.66 -10.96 9.65
CA LEU A 146 -14.74 -10.74 10.78
C LEU A 146 -13.99 -9.40 10.73
N HIS A 147 -13.90 -8.79 9.56
CA HIS A 147 -13.22 -7.53 9.27
C HIS A 147 -11.79 -7.45 9.82
N ARG A 148 -11.03 -8.55 9.81
CA ARG A 148 -9.69 -8.59 10.40
C ARG A 148 -8.74 -7.75 9.56
N GLY A 149 -7.99 -6.85 10.21
CA GLY A 149 -6.98 -6.02 9.56
C GLY A 149 -5.85 -6.83 8.91
N LEU A 150 -5.08 -6.17 8.04
CA LEU A 150 -4.01 -6.79 7.26
C LEU A 150 -2.95 -7.45 8.15
N ALA A 151 -2.52 -6.77 9.23
CA ALA A 151 -1.52 -7.31 10.16
C ALA A 151 -1.98 -8.62 10.82
N HIS A 152 -3.26 -8.71 11.18
CA HIS A 152 -3.85 -9.93 11.75
C HIS A 152 -3.85 -11.06 10.72
N ARG A 153 -4.38 -10.81 9.51
CA ARG A 153 -4.45 -11.83 8.44
C ARG A 153 -3.05 -12.32 8.05
N ARG A 154 -2.07 -11.42 7.93
CA ARG A 154 -0.66 -11.78 7.67
C ARG A 154 -0.09 -12.69 8.76
N LYS A 155 -0.41 -12.44 10.03
CA LYS A 155 0.02 -13.30 11.15
C LYS A 155 -0.60 -14.69 11.07
N GLU A 156 -1.90 -14.79 10.80
CA GLU A 156 -2.61 -16.08 10.64
C GLU A 156 -2.02 -16.93 9.50
N LEU A 157 -1.65 -16.28 8.40
CA LEU A 157 -1.11 -16.93 7.20
C LEU A 157 0.39 -17.21 7.27
N GLY A 158 1.06 -16.82 8.36
CA GLY A 158 2.50 -17.02 8.54
C GLY A 158 3.37 -16.15 7.62
N TRP A 159 2.88 -14.97 7.22
CA TRP A 159 3.51 -14.07 6.24
C TRP A 159 4.96 -13.70 6.54
N PHE A 160 5.31 -13.57 7.81
CA PHE A 160 6.64 -13.16 8.27
C PHE A 160 7.54 -14.35 8.66
N ARG A 161 7.06 -15.59 8.50
CA ARG A 161 7.84 -16.79 8.86
C ARG A 161 8.77 -17.16 7.71
N LYS A 162 10.09 -17.12 7.96
CA LYS A 162 11.09 -17.61 7.00
C LYS A 162 10.88 -19.09 6.71
N GLY A 163 10.93 -19.47 5.43
CA GLY A 163 10.82 -20.86 4.98
C GLY A 163 9.43 -21.49 5.14
N SER A 164 8.37 -20.68 5.30
CA SER A 164 7.01 -21.21 5.33
C SER A 164 6.64 -21.87 4.01
N ASN A 165 6.04 -23.06 4.07
CA ASN A 165 5.53 -23.72 2.88
C ASN A 165 4.22 -23.04 2.46
N THR A 166 4.30 -22.14 1.48
CA THR A 166 3.13 -21.41 0.96
C THR A 166 2.04 -22.34 0.43
N ALA A 167 2.38 -23.56 0.01
CA ALA A 167 1.42 -24.55 -0.46
C ALA A 167 0.45 -25.06 0.64
N THR A 168 0.79 -24.91 1.93
CA THR A 168 -0.11 -25.27 3.03
C THR A 168 -1.04 -24.12 3.44
N VAL A 169 -0.84 -22.93 2.87
CA VAL A 169 -1.69 -21.79 3.15
C VAL A 169 -3.04 -21.99 2.47
N ARG A 170 -4.11 -21.80 3.23
CA ARG A 170 -5.48 -21.83 2.71
C ARG A 170 -5.88 -20.40 2.31
N PRO A 171 -5.97 -20.08 1.01
CA PRO A 171 -6.45 -18.79 0.56
C PRO A 171 -7.97 -18.69 0.77
N ASP A 172 -8.50 -17.47 0.72
CA ASP A 172 -9.94 -17.24 0.77
C ASP A 172 -10.58 -17.44 -0.62
N VAL A 173 -9.81 -17.20 -1.70
CA VAL A 173 -10.23 -17.43 -3.09
C VAL A 173 -9.07 -17.95 -3.94
N GLY A 174 -9.38 -18.83 -4.90
CA GLY A 174 -8.40 -19.51 -5.76
C GLY A 174 -7.84 -20.82 -5.17
N PRO A 175 -7.04 -21.56 -5.96
CA PRO A 175 -6.34 -22.77 -5.51
C PRO A 175 -5.24 -22.46 -4.48
N PRO A 176 -4.66 -23.48 -3.80
CA PRO A 176 -3.48 -23.27 -2.96
C PRO A 176 -2.34 -22.50 -3.67
N PRO A 177 -1.66 -21.57 -2.99
CA PRO A 177 -0.61 -20.76 -3.61
C PRO A 177 0.49 -21.60 -4.26
N ILE A 178 0.86 -21.24 -5.49
CA ILE A 178 2.01 -21.82 -6.19
C ILE A 178 3.19 -20.87 -6.13
N ARG A 179 4.42 -21.40 -6.16
CA ARG A 179 5.64 -20.59 -5.99
C ARG A 179 5.79 -19.45 -6.99
N ARG A 180 5.35 -19.62 -8.24
CA ARG A 180 5.47 -18.61 -9.31
C ARG A 180 4.71 -17.32 -9.00
N TYR A 181 3.50 -17.44 -8.46
CA TYR A 181 2.63 -16.29 -8.22
C TYR A 181 2.58 -15.88 -6.75
N GLY A 182 2.70 -16.86 -5.86
CA GLY A 182 2.54 -16.67 -4.42
C GLY A 182 1.09 -16.42 -4.02
N LEU A 183 0.90 -15.59 -3.01
CA LEU A 183 -0.39 -15.27 -2.40
C LEU A 183 -0.60 -13.75 -2.36
N THR A 184 -1.74 -13.28 -2.86
CA THR A 184 -2.10 -11.86 -2.89
C THR A 184 -3.02 -11.48 -1.73
N GLY A 185 -2.73 -10.37 -1.05
CA GLY A 185 -3.65 -9.76 -0.08
C GLY A 185 -4.54 -8.73 -0.74
N ILE A 186 -5.86 -8.88 -0.66
CA ILE A 186 -6.82 -7.95 -1.28
C ILE A 186 -7.77 -7.42 -0.21
N GLY A 187 -7.98 -6.11 -0.14
CA GLY A 187 -8.78 -5.56 0.94
C GLY A 187 -9.16 -4.12 0.73
N ALA A 188 -10.02 -3.62 1.61
CA ALA A 188 -10.42 -2.22 1.62
C ALA A 188 -10.38 -1.70 3.05
N SER A 189 -9.84 -0.50 3.25
CA SER A 189 -9.70 0.11 4.57
C SER A 189 -9.70 1.63 4.45
N PRO A 190 -9.73 2.38 5.57
CA PRO A 190 -9.30 3.77 5.56
C PRO A 190 -7.89 3.89 4.96
N TYR A 191 -7.60 5.04 4.35
CA TYR A 191 -6.32 5.29 3.68
C TYR A 191 -5.13 5.02 4.61
N VAL A 192 -4.12 4.31 4.12
CA VAL A 192 -2.88 4.03 4.86
C VAL A 192 -1.74 4.82 4.21
N MET A 193 -1.06 5.63 5.00
CA MET A 193 0.10 6.39 4.57
C MET A 193 1.38 5.60 4.89
N ASN A 194 2.44 5.77 4.09
CA ASN A 194 3.73 5.14 4.35
C ASN A 194 4.77 6.22 4.66
N CYS A 195 5.42 6.13 5.82
CA CYS A 195 6.43 7.07 6.27
C CYS A 195 7.66 6.30 6.72
N ASN A 196 8.77 6.51 6.02
CA ASN A 196 10.04 5.87 6.32
C ASN A 196 10.98 6.89 6.95
N VAL A 197 11.72 6.50 7.98
CA VAL A 197 12.71 7.36 8.63
C VAL A 197 14.05 6.63 8.69
N THR A 198 15.08 7.23 8.09
CA THR A 198 16.43 6.67 8.04
C THR A 198 17.21 7.09 9.29
N ILE A 199 17.77 6.12 10.01
CA ILE A 199 18.66 6.33 11.16
C ILE A 199 20.10 5.97 10.78
N ASP A 200 21.06 6.78 11.22
CA ASP A 200 22.48 6.69 10.85
C ASP A 200 23.21 5.57 11.60
N THR A 201 22.81 4.33 11.36
CA THR A 201 23.41 3.13 11.94
C THR A 201 23.22 1.93 11.02
N GLN A 202 24.11 0.94 11.14
CA GLN A 202 23.94 -0.39 10.55
C GLN A 202 23.35 -1.40 11.54
N ASP A 203 23.17 -1.00 12.80
CA ASP A 203 22.64 -1.86 13.85
C ASP A 203 21.12 -1.98 13.75
N VAL A 204 20.67 -3.03 13.07
CA VAL A 204 19.24 -3.35 12.94
C VAL A 204 18.61 -3.64 14.31
N SER A 205 19.36 -4.07 15.33
CA SER A 205 18.81 -4.27 16.67
C SER A 205 18.39 -2.96 17.32
N LEU A 206 19.22 -1.92 17.22
CA LEU A 206 18.87 -0.55 17.63
C LEU A 206 17.61 -0.06 16.90
N GLY A 207 17.54 -0.27 15.58
CA GLY A 207 16.36 0.08 14.80
C GLY A 207 15.10 -0.67 15.26
N ARG A 208 15.21 -1.95 15.64
CA ARG A 208 14.09 -2.72 16.19
C ARG A 208 13.61 -2.16 17.52
N ASP A 209 14.50 -1.66 18.37
CA ASP A 209 14.13 -1.02 19.63
C ASP A 209 13.37 0.29 19.39
N VAL A 210 13.83 1.11 18.44
CA VAL A 210 13.11 2.31 17.99
C VAL A 210 11.73 1.96 17.43
N ALA A 211 11.66 0.97 16.53
CA ALA A 211 10.40 0.48 15.97
C ALA A 211 9.46 -0.07 17.05
N ALA A 212 9.98 -0.82 18.03
CA ALA A 212 9.17 -1.34 19.12
C ALA A 212 8.55 -0.22 19.96
N ALA A 213 9.29 0.86 20.22
CA ALA A 213 8.80 1.98 21.02
C ALA A 213 7.70 2.80 20.35
N ILE A 214 7.71 2.97 19.01
CA ILE A 214 6.68 3.77 18.31
C ILE A 214 5.46 2.98 17.85
N ARG A 215 5.54 1.64 17.84
CA ARG A 215 4.45 0.73 17.45
C ARG A 215 3.22 0.98 18.31
N GLU A 216 2.03 1.03 17.69
CA GLU A 216 0.78 1.32 18.41
C GLU A 216 0.49 0.40 19.61
N SER A 217 0.95 -0.86 19.54
CA SER A 217 0.70 -1.86 20.58
C SER A 217 1.55 -1.66 21.83
N SER A 218 2.51 -0.72 21.80
CA SER A 218 3.43 -0.46 22.89
C SER A 218 2.92 0.68 23.78
N PRO A 219 3.21 0.67 25.10
CA PRO A 219 2.92 1.80 25.96
C PRO A 219 3.58 3.08 25.45
N GLY A 220 2.77 4.12 25.17
CA GLY A 220 3.26 5.38 24.58
C GLY A 220 3.57 5.31 23.08
N GLY A 221 3.19 4.21 22.41
CA GLY A 221 3.23 4.09 20.97
C GLY A 221 2.26 5.05 20.27
N ILE A 222 2.45 5.23 18.97
CA ILE A 222 1.65 6.15 18.17
C ILE A 222 0.42 5.39 17.61
N PRO A 223 -0.82 5.80 17.91
CA PRO A 223 -2.02 5.16 17.37
C PRO A 223 -1.98 5.01 15.84
N GLY A 224 -2.31 3.81 15.34
CA GLY A 224 -2.33 3.49 13.90
C GLY A 224 -0.94 3.25 13.27
N VAL A 225 0.16 3.37 14.02
CA VAL A 225 1.51 3.10 13.49
C VAL A 225 1.86 1.62 13.59
N GLN A 226 1.97 0.97 12.44
CA GLN A 226 2.63 -0.32 12.26
C GLN A 226 4.02 -0.08 11.68
N VAL A 227 5.03 -0.72 12.27
CA VAL A 227 6.42 -0.39 11.96
C VAL A 227 7.31 -1.62 11.89
N MET A 228 8.34 -1.56 11.05
CA MET A 228 9.46 -2.48 11.01
C MET A 228 10.78 -1.72 10.88
N ALA A 229 11.87 -2.36 11.29
CA ALA A 229 13.22 -1.87 11.05
C ALA A 229 13.91 -2.80 10.05
N LEU A 230 14.43 -2.24 8.96
CA LEU A 230 15.05 -2.97 7.87
C LEU A 230 16.45 -2.37 7.58
N PRO A 231 17.46 -3.20 7.25
CA PRO A 231 18.69 -2.67 6.69
C PRO A 231 18.39 -2.03 5.33
N HIS A 232 18.89 -0.85 5.03
CA HIS A 232 18.58 -0.16 3.77
C HIS A 232 19.72 0.80 3.40
N GLU A 233 20.26 0.69 2.18
CA GLU A 233 21.34 1.56 1.68
C GLU A 233 22.54 1.72 2.64
N GLY A 234 22.92 0.65 3.34
CA GLY A 234 24.03 0.68 4.32
C GLY A 234 23.70 1.39 5.64
N THR A 235 22.43 1.65 5.90
CA THR A 235 21.87 2.20 7.13
C THR A 235 20.70 1.33 7.63
N VAL A 236 19.88 1.85 8.55
CA VAL A 236 18.65 1.23 9.01
C VAL A 236 17.48 2.17 8.74
N GLU A 237 16.45 1.65 8.08
CA GLU A 237 15.21 2.35 7.83
C GLU A 237 14.13 1.88 8.82
N ILE A 238 13.46 2.84 9.45
CA ILE A 238 12.26 2.65 10.26
C ILE A 238 11.05 2.84 9.33
N ALA A 239 10.62 1.76 8.69
CA ALA A 239 9.51 1.77 7.74
C ALA A 239 8.17 1.68 8.47
N CYS A 240 7.34 2.72 8.35
CA CYS A 240 6.06 2.83 9.03
C CYS A 240 4.89 2.83 8.05
N ASN A 241 3.93 1.92 8.25
CA ASN A 241 2.57 2.06 7.74
C ASN A 241 1.76 2.81 8.80
N VAL A 242 1.07 3.86 8.38
CA VAL A 242 0.30 4.76 9.23
C VAL A 242 -1.17 4.61 8.85
N GLU A 243 -1.87 3.76 9.59
CA GLU A 243 -3.30 3.53 9.42
C GLU A 243 -4.10 4.76 9.88
N SER A 244 -5.16 5.06 9.15
CA SER A 244 -6.10 6.11 9.56
C SER A 244 -7.08 5.56 10.59
N VAL A 245 -7.16 6.20 11.76
CA VAL A 245 -8.01 5.84 12.89
C VAL A 245 -9.24 6.75 13.00
N PRO A 246 -10.36 6.30 13.59
CA PRO A 246 -11.52 7.15 13.81
C PRO A 246 -11.17 8.38 14.67
N ALA A 247 -11.70 9.56 14.30
CA ALA A 247 -11.47 10.81 15.02
C ALA A 247 -12.53 11.06 16.12
N PRO A 248 -12.19 11.75 17.24
CA PRO A 248 -10.85 12.28 17.56
C PRO A 248 -9.89 11.17 17.97
N ALA A 249 -8.62 11.28 17.55
CA ALA A 249 -7.55 10.48 18.11
C ALA A 249 -7.36 10.79 19.61
N VAL A 250 -6.80 9.83 20.34
CA VAL A 250 -6.42 9.98 21.75
C VAL A 250 -5.39 11.11 21.89
N GLY A 251 -5.59 12.06 22.81
CA GLY A 251 -4.51 12.94 23.29
C GLY A 251 -4.55 14.44 22.93
N GLY A 252 -5.66 14.98 22.39
CA GLY A 252 -5.87 16.44 22.30
C GLY A 252 -5.09 17.18 21.19
N GLU A 253 -4.15 16.53 20.50
CA GLU A 253 -3.53 17.08 19.30
C GLU A 253 -4.42 16.92 18.06
N SER A 254 -4.54 17.98 17.26
CA SER A 254 -5.32 17.94 16.01
C SER A 254 -4.52 17.31 14.87
N TRP A 255 -4.62 16.00 14.71
CA TRP A 255 -4.07 15.28 13.56
C TRP A 255 -4.79 15.64 12.23
N PRO A 256 -4.09 15.56 11.08
CA PRO A 256 -4.72 15.66 9.77
C PRO A 256 -5.88 14.66 9.65
N ALA A 257 -7.01 15.14 9.11
CA ALA A 257 -8.24 14.35 9.06
C ALA A 257 -8.93 14.47 7.70
N PHE A 258 -9.64 13.42 7.33
CA PHE A 258 -10.48 13.32 6.14
C PHE A 258 -11.75 12.55 6.46
N ARG A 259 -12.69 12.52 5.51
CA ARG A 259 -13.97 11.82 5.68
C ARG A 259 -14.10 10.70 4.67
N VAL A 260 -14.68 9.60 5.12
CA VAL A 260 -15.14 8.48 4.29
C VAL A 260 -16.60 8.25 4.66
N GLY A 261 -17.51 8.55 3.74
CA GLY A 261 -18.92 8.67 4.06
C GLY A 261 -19.17 9.64 5.23
N GLU A 262 -19.86 9.13 6.25
CA GLU A 262 -20.18 9.91 7.45
C GLU A 262 -19.07 9.90 8.52
N GLN A 263 -18.11 8.99 8.40
CA GLN A 263 -17.07 8.80 9.41
C GLN A 263 -15.86 9.69 9.13
N LYS A 264 -15.37 10.33 10.19
CA LYS A 264 -14.13 11.12 10.16
C LYS A 264 -12.97 10.24 10.61
N PHE A 265 -11.92 10.20 9.79
CA PHE A 265 -10.67 9.51 10.08
C PHE A 265 -9.54 10.52 10.21
N CYS A 266 -8.52 10.17 10.99
CA CYS A 266 -7.29 10.94 11.14
C CYS A 266 -6.09 10.01 11.20
N HIS A 267 -4.90 10.53 10.93
CA HIS A 267 -3.67 9.75 10.95
C HIS A 267 -2.54 10.55 11.57
N ALA A 268 -1.58 9.86 12.19
CA ALA A 268 -0.40 10.52 12.71
C ALA A 268 0.32 11.28 11.56
N PRO A 269 0.71 12.54 11.75
CA PRO A 269 1.47 13.26 10.74
C PRO A 269 2.90 12.71 10.66
N ALA A 270 3.49 12.72 9.46
CA ALA A 270 4.87 12.26 9.23
C ALA A 270 5.89 13.00 10.12
N SER A 271 5.62 14.28 10.45
CA SER A 271 6.43 15.07 11.38
C SER A 271 6.44 14.51 12.80
N LEU A 272 5.31 13.99 13.30
CA LEU A 272 5.26 13.35 14.62
C LEU A 272 6.12 12.09 14.64
N ILE A 273 5.97 11.24 13.61
CA ILE A 273 6.75 10.00 13.49
C ILE A 273 8.25 10.30 13.41
N THR A 274 8.63 11.25 12.56
CA THR A 274 10.03 11.68 12.38
C THR A 274 10.62 12.21 13.69
N THR A 275 9.90 13.08 14.41
CA THR A 275 10.34 13.61 15.71
C THR A 275 10.51 12.50 16.74
N ARG A 276 9.56 11.56 16.83
CA ARG A 276 9.64 10.45 17.79
C ARG A 276 10.78 9.49 17.47
N VAL A 277 11.00 9.16 16.20
CA VAL A 277 12.16 8.36 15.78
C VAL A 277 13.47 9.08 16.10
N ALA A 278 13.58 10.38 15.81
CA ALA A 278 14.78 11.16 16.10
C ALA A 278 15.08 11.26 17.60
N GLU A 279 14.06 11.40 18.44
CA GLU A 279 14.20 11.37 19.90
C GLU A 279 14.72 10.02 20.40
N LEU A 280 14.12 8.92 19.96
CA LEU A 280 14.49 7.58 20.38
C LEU A 280 15.88 7.16 19.89
N ALA A 281 16.22 7.49 18.64
CA ALA A 281 17.55 7.24 18.07
C ALA A 281 18.63 8.02 18.84
N ARG A 282 18.38 9.30 19.17
CA ARG A 282 19.31 10.15 19.92
C ARG A 282 19.54 9.65 21.35
N CYS A 283 18.53 9.08 22.00
CA CYS A 283 18.70 8.42 23.30
C CYS A 283 19.68 7.23 23.23
N GLN A 284 19.93 6.69 22.04
CA GLN A 284 20.87 5.60 21.78
C GLN A 284 22.14 6.08 21.06
N GLY A 285 22.38 7.39 20.99
CA GLY A 285 23.60 7.96 20.39
C GLY A 285 23.62 8.00 18.86
N VAL A 286 22.48 7.79 18.19
CA VAL A 286 22.34 7.80 16.73
C VAL A 286 21.49 8.98 16.27
N THR A 287 21.79 9.54 15.09
CA THR A 287 21.03 10.62 14.47
C THR A 287 20.12 10.08 13.36
N THR A 288 19.11 10.87 12.96
CA THR A 288 18.30 10.60 11.75
C THR A 288 18.92 11.30 10.55
N GLN A 289 18.96 10.63 9.40
CA GLN A 289 19.44 11.21 8.15
C GLN A 289 18.32 11.89 7.34
N GLY A 290 17.10 11.37 7.43
CA GLY A 290 15.96 11.90 6.69
C GLY A 290 14.69 11.11 6.92
N ALA A 291 13.60 11.61 6.36
CA ALA A 291 12.32 10.91 6.31
C ALA A 291 11.71 11.04 4.92
N ALA A 292 11.13 9.95 4.42
CA ALA A 292 10.47 9.87 3.14
C ALA A 292 8.99 9.53 3.34
N LEU A 293 8.12 10.25 2.62
CA LEU A 293 6.72 9.90 2.48
C LEU A 293 6.55 9.10 1.20
N VAL A 294 6.35 7.80 1.32
CA VAL A 294 6.15 6.93 0.16
C VAL A 294 4.72 7.16 -0.37
N GLY A 295 4.64 7.92 -1.46
CA GLY A 295 3.38 8.33 -2.10
C GLY A 295 2.82 9.64 -1.56
N PHE A 296 1.59 9.61 -1.04
CA PHE A 296 0.82 10.83 -0.72
C PHE A 296 0.01 10.68 0.56
N THR A 297 -0.27 11.80 1.22
CA THR A 297 -1.36 11.89 2.19
C THR A 297 -2.73 11.72 1.49
N PRO A 298 -3.81 11.37 2.22
CA PRO A 298 -5.13 11.17 1.60
C PRO A 298 -5.64 12.40 0.84
N LEU A 299 -5.46 13.59 1.43
CA LEU A 299 -5.86 14.87 0.85
C LEU A 299 -5.04 15.22 -0.40
N GLU A 300 -3.72 14.99 -0.37
CA GLU A 300 -2.86 15.20 -1.53
C GLU A 300 -3.17 14.23 -2.67
N CYS A 301 -3.40 12.94 -2.34
CA CYS A 301 -3.77 11.92 -3.32
C CYS A 301 -5.05 12.32 -4.06
N LYS A 302 -6.10 12.71 -3.32
CA LYS A 302 -7.36 13.20 -3.89
C LYS A 302 -7.16 14.42 -4.78
N ARG A 303 -6.44 15.45 -4.30
CA ARG A 303 -6.21 16.69 -5.04
C ARG A 303 -5.43 16.47 -6.33
N LEU A 304 -4.38 15.63 -6.29
CA LEU A 304 -3.58 15.31 -7.47
C LEU A 304 -4.38 14.48 -8.47
N ALA A 305 -5.19 13.52 -7.99
CA ALA A 305 -6.11 12.76 -8.84
C ALA A 305 -7.13 13.65 -9.54
N GLU A 306 -7.79 14.56 -8.82
CA GLU A 306 -8.73 15.52 -9.42
C GLU A 306 -8.04 16.35 -10.51
N ARG A 307 -6.83 16.83 -10.26
CA ARG A 307 -6.04 17.58 -11.25
C ARG A 307 -5.76 16.72 -12.48
N ALA A 308 -5.14 15.55 -12.28
CA ALA A 308 -4.74 14.64 -13.35
C ALA A 308 -5.94 14.24 -14.23
N LEU A 309 -7.05 13.85 -13.59
CA LEU A 309 -8.24 13.41 -14.31
C LEU A 309 -8.96 14.55 -15.04
N SER A 310 -8.97 15.77 -14.48
CA SER A 310 -9.54 16.95 -15.17
C SER A 310 -8.79 17.33 -16.44
N GLN A 311 -7.51 16.97 -16.50
CA GLN A 311 -6.62 17.18 -17.65
C GLN A 311 -6.49 15.93 -18.53
N ASP A 312 -7.23 14.86 -18.22
CA ASP A 312 -7.14 13.54 -18.86
C ASP A 312 -5.66 13.06 -18.92
N ILE A 313 -4.96 13.07 -17.78
CA ILE A 313 -3.57 12.61 -17.63
C ILE A 313 -3.57 11.23 -16.97
N GLY A 314 -3.37 10.18 -17.77
CA GLY A 314 -3.21 8.80 -17.27
C GLY A 314 -1.83 8.53 -16.67
N GLU A 315 -0.79 9.17 -17.22
CA GLU A 315 0.62 8.90 -16.90
C GLU A 315 1.25 9.93 -15.96
N PHE A 316 0.51 10.30 -14.92
CA PHE A 316 0.90 11.43 -14.07
C PHE A 316 2.24 11.21 -13.34
N TRP A 317 2.60 9.95 -13.09
CA TRP A 317 3.91 9.60 -12.52
C TRP A 317 5.10 10.12 -13.36
N LYS A 318 4.95 10.33 -14.67
CA LYS A 318 6.00 10.89 -15.54
C LYS A 318 6.18 12.40 -15.35
N GLU A 319 5.16 13.10 -14.85
CA GLU A 319 5.21 14.53 -14.56
C GLU A 319 5.78 14.81 -13.16
N LEU A 320 5.75 13.83 -12.27
CA LEU A 320 6.42 13.89 -10.97
C LEU A 320 7.92 13.64 -11.18
N HIS A 321 8.65 14.66 -11.61
CA HIS A 321 10.11 14.59 -11.77
C HIS A 321 10.81 14.32 -10.42
N GLY A 322 10.94 13.06 -10.01
CA GLY A 322 11.75 12.61 -8.87
C GLY A 322 11.34 13.13 -7.47
N VAL A 323 10.17 13.74 -7.31
CA VAL A 323 9.87 14.56 -6.11
C VAL A 323 9.46 13.75 -4.87
N ARG A 324 9.13 12.45 -4.97
CA ARG A 324 8.75 11.63 -3.81
C ARG A 324 9.26 10.19 -3.96
N MET A 325 10.58 10.05 -3.82
CA MET A 325 11.19 8.83 -3.26
C MET A 325 11.03 8.91 -1.75
#